data_AF-A0A815JUT0-F1
#
_entry.id   AF-A0A815JUT0-F1
#
_cell.length_a   1.000
_cell.length_b   1.000
_cell.length_c   1.000
_cell.angle_alpha   90.00
_cell.angle_beta   90.00
_cell.angle_gamma   90.00
#
_symmetry.space_group_name_H-M   'P 1'
#
loop_
_entity.id
_entity.type
_entity.pdbx_description
1 polymer ?
#
loop_
_entity_poly.entity_id
_entity_poly.type
_entity_poly.pdbx_seq_one_letter_code
_entity_poly.pdbx_strand_id
1 'polypeptide(L)'
;MIYSSITRHCILFFANINQGQLRLMTTNTNTNVYSFNNRSSINITSITSMNETVYGIWNTTAGSDSLSEYSGYQPGSYWPGESAKNVLDGNLTTDFTSHGVCNSTLFLLTCGENTGFYFKFRYTSMILVGFRLSTSLWYLMRDPLTVTIEGSNFNGSALTLGSSWTLIYNGPSGLLSNPGRGQWGTFQALSGPFIGFSSFRFLVTSKRGVYPAVGYSEVQFYHF
;
A
#
# COMPACT_ATOMS: atom_id res chain seq x y z
N MET A 1 49.37 -3.61 11.43
CA MET A 1 48.17 -2.89 11.88
C MET A 1 47.76 -1.95 10.75
N ILE A 2 46.82 -2.35 9.89
CA ILE A 2 46.34 -1.53 8.77
C ILE A 2 44.82 -1.52 8.86
N TYR A 3 44.26 -0.37 9.21
CA TYR A 3 42.83 -0.09 9.13
C TYR A 3 42.49 0.21 7.66
N SER A 4 41.48 -0.45 7.08
CA SER A 4 40.85 0.04 5.84
C SER A 4 39.42 0.49 6.11
N SER A 5 39.22 1.79 5.89
CA SER A 5 37.94 2.52 5.87
C SER A 5 36.97 1.91 4.85
N ILE A 6 35.72 1.68 5.26
CA ILE A 6 34.60 1.32 4.37
C ILE A 6 33.83 2.61 4.04
N THR A 7 33.98 3.12 2.82
CA THR A 7 33.11 4.16 2.26
C THR A 7 31.83 3.55 1.71
N ARG A 8 30.69 3.87 2.35
CA ARG A 8 29.35 3.50 1.85
C ARG A 8 29.02 4.32 0.60
N HIS A 9 28.90 3.66 -0.53
CA HIS A 9 28.42 4.27 -1.77
C HIS A 9 26.88 4.20 -1.79
N CYS A 10 26.24 5.36 -1.87
CA CYS A 10 24.79 5.46 -2.02
C CYS A 10 24.45 5.33 -3.51
N ILE A 11 23.71 4.27 -3.88
CA ILE A 11 23.22 4.05 -5.24
C ILE A 11 21.77 4.55 -5.28
N LEU A 12 21.51 5.62 -6.05
CA LEU A 12 20.17 6.08 -6.36
C LEU A 12 19.62 5.31 -7.56
N PHE A 13 18.43 4.72 -7.41
CA PHE A 13 17.68 4.10 -8.49
C PHE A 13 16.58 5.05 -8.96
N PHE A 14 16.53 5.31 -10.27
CA PHE A 14 15.38 5.95 -10.92
C PHE A 14 14.72 4.95 -11.86
N ALA A 15 13.43 4.68 -11.68
CA ALA A 15 12.64 3.82 -12.56
C ALA A 15 11.91 4.66 -13.61
N ASN A 16 12.11 4.35 -14.90
CA ASN A 16 11.25 4.84 -15.99
C ASN A 16 10.46 3.64 -16.53
N ILE A 17 9.17 3.58 -16.21
CA ILE A 17 8.36 2.35 -16.33
C ILE A 17 7.75 2.18 -17.73
N ASN A 18 7.87 3.16 -18.64
CA ASN A 18 7.20 3.10 -19.94
C ASN A 18 7.76 2.04 -20.92
N GLN A 19 8.84 1.32 -20.59
CA GLN A 19 9.43 0.28 -21.47
C GLN A 19 9.92 -0.98 -20.74
N GLY A 20 9.56 -1.20 -19.47
CA GLY A 20 9.99 -2.40 -18.74
C GLY A 20 11.53 -2.57 -18.60
N GLN A 21 12.28 -1.47 -18.72
CA GLN A 21 13.75 -1.46 -18.66
C GLN A 21 14.21 -0.39 -17.66
N LEU A 22 14.91 -0.79 -16.60
CA LEU A 22 15.56 0.14 -15.69
C LEU A 22 16.94 0.50 -16.27
N ARG A 23 17.21 1.79 -16.52
CA ARG A 23 18.53 2.28 -16.96
C ARG A 23 19.26 2.91 -15.79
N LEU A 24 20.42 2.36 -15.43
CA LEU A 24 21.37 3.00 -14.51
C LEU A 24 21.96 4.23 -15.21
N MET A 25 21.85 5.41 -14.61
CA MET A 25 22.61 6.60 -15.00
C MET A 25 23.39 7.09 -13.78
N THR A 26 24.72 7.01 -13.84
CA THR A 26 25.63 7.54 -12.82
C THR A 26 26.19 8.88 -13.28
N THR A 27 26.10 9.92 -12.45
CA THR A 27 26.87 11.15 -12.65
C THR A 27 28.26 10.94 -12.07
N ASN A 28 29.24 10.79 -12.96
CA ASN A 28 30.62 10.49 -12.63
C ASN A 28 31.38 11.76 -12.24
N THR A 29 31.98 11.77 -11.04
CA THR A 29 33.29 12.40 -10.85
C THR A 29 34.15 11.45 -10.04
N ASN A 30 35.21 10.97 -10.68
CA ASN A 30 36.27 10.06 -10.23
C ASN A 30 36.04 8.57 -10.47
N THR A 31 36.83 8.11 -11.44
CA THR A 31 36.89 6.80 -12.09
C THR A 31 37.22 5.66 -11.14
N ASN A 32 36.26 4.75 -10.98
CA ASN A 32 36.50 3.31 -10.94
C ASN A 32 35.40 2.67 -11.80
N VAL A 33 35.75 2.22 -13.00
CA VAL A 33 34.82 1.55 -13.90
C VAL A 33 34.69 0.10 -13.44
N TYR A 34 33.74 -0.17 -12.56
CA TYR A 34 33.27 -1.54 -12.33
C TYR A 34 32.29 -1.88 -13.45
N SER A 35 32.78 -2.60 -14.47
CA SER A 35 31.92 -3.20 -15.50
C SER A 35 31.21 -4.42 -14.90
N PHE A 36 29.99 -4.22 -14.41
CA PHE A 36 29.10 -5.33 -14.04
C PHE A 36 28.43 -5.88 -15.30
N ASN A 37 28.91 -7.02 -15.80
CA ASN A 37 28.33 -7.75 -16.93
C ASN A 37 27.15 -8.67 -16.56
N ASN A 38 26.46 -8.41 -15.45
CA ASN A 38 25.25 -9.16 -15.11
C ASN A 38 24.02 -8.35 -15.49
N ARG A 39 23.34 -8.75 -16.58
CA ARG A 39 21.91 -8.52 -16.75
C ARG A 39 21.16 -9.40 -15.75
N SER A 40 21.28 -9.12 -14.46
CA SER A 40 20.34 -9.65 -13.48
C SER A 40 19.03 -8.88 -13.66
N SER A 41 18.07 -9.49 -14.36
CA SER A 41 16.69 -9.04 -14.34
C SER A 41 16.17 -9.18 -12.90
N ILE A 42 15.91 -8.06 -12.23
CA ILE A 42 15.18 -8.11 -10.97
C ILE A 42 13.71 -8.28 -11.34
N ASN A 43 13.14 -9.45 -11.05
CA ASN A 43 11.74 -9.73 -11.31
C ASN A 43 10.90 -9.03 -10.24
N ILE A 44 10.34 -7.88 -10.60
CA ILE A 44 9.31 -7.24 -9.78
C ILE A 44 8.02 -8.01 -10.03
N THR A 45 7.52 -8.69 -9.00
CA THR A 45 6.26 -9.41 -9.07
C THR A 45 5.16 -8.56 -8.46
N SER A 46 3.99 -8.56 -9.10
CA SER A 46 2.82 -7.88 -8.58
C SER A 46 1.86 -8.85 -7.92
N ILE A 47 1.24 -8.42 -6.84
CA ILE A 47 0.19 -9.15 -6.16
C ILE A 47 -1.15 -8.54 -6.57
N THR A 48 -1.94 -9.29 -7.32
CA THR A 48 -3.27 -8.86 -7.79
C THR A 48 -4.36 -9.88 -7.55
N SER A 49 -4.06 -11.08 -7.06
CA SER A 49 -5.07 -12.17 -6.99
C SER A 49 -4.62 -13.35 -6.12
N MET A 50 -3.77 -13.09 -5.13
CA MET A 50 -3.37 -14.17 -4.23
C MET A 50 -4.51 -14.41 -3.24
N ASN A 51 -4.88 -15.67 -2.98
CA ASN A 51 -5.88 -16.11 -2.01
C ASN A 51 -5.51 -15.74 -0.55
N GLU A 52 -4.90 -14.59 -0.33
CA GLU A 52 -4.56 -14.07 0.98
C GLU A 52 -5.83 -13.75 1.74
N THR A 53 -5.81 -14.05 3.03
CA THR A 53 -6.88 -13.59 3.90
C THR A 53 -6.62 -12.12 4.21
N VAL A 54 -7.55 -11.27 3.79
CA VAL A 54 -7.50 -9.83 4.01
C VAL A 54 -8.49 -9.45 5.10
N TYR A 55 -8.02 -8.68 6.09
CA TYR A 55 -8.79 -8.27 7.25
C TYR A 55 -9.03 -6.77 7.21
N GLY A 56 -10.31 -6.36 7.13
CA GLY A 56 -10.71 -4.97 7.24
C GLY A 56 -10.53 -4.45 8.66
N ILE A 57 -9.97 -3.27 8.79
CA ILE A 57 -9.66 -2.64 10.08
C ILE A 57 -10.00 -1.16 10.10
N TRP A 58 -10.31 -0.66 11.29
CA TRP A 58 -10.69 0.74 11.50
C TRP A 58 -10.21 1.26 12.86
N ASN A 59 -10.44 2.56 13.07
CA ASN A 59 -10.08 3.31 14.27
C ASN A 59 -8.59 3.22 14.59
N THR A 60 -7.74 3.38 13.57
CA THR A 60 -6.31 3.16 13.70
C THR A 60 -5.49 4.09 12.83
N THR A 61 -4.36 4.52 13.36
CA THR A 61 -3.33 5.27 12.65
C THR A 61 -2.04 4.45 12.63
N ALA A 62 -1.05 4.89 11.83
CA ALA A 62 0.27 4.27 11.85
C ALA A 62 0.83 4.20 13.28
N GLY A 63 1.34 3.03 13.67
CA GLY A 63 1.86 2.71 15.00
C GLY A 63 0.81 2.47 16.08
N SER A 64 -0.49 2.56 15.78
CA SER A 64 -1.58 2.39 16.76
C SER A 64 -2.32 1.06 16.60
N ASP A 65 -2.99 0.64 17.67
CA ASP A 65 -3.86 -0.53 17.67
C ASP A 65 -5.03 -0.36 16.70
N SER A 66 -5.60 -1.47 16.25
CA SER A 66 -6.71 -1.48 15.28
C SER A 66 -7.86 -2.36 15.72
N LEU A 67 -9.07 -1.96 15.37
CA LEU A 67 -10.28 -2.76 15.55
C LEU A 67 -10.67 -3.44 14.24
N SER A 68 -11.29 -4.63 14.32
CA SER A 68 -11.81 -5.31 13.13
C SER A 68 -13.08 -4.65 12.62
N GLU A 69 -13.21 -4.55 11.30
CA GLU A 69 -14.44 -4.11 10.66
C GLU A 69 -15.45 -5.25 10.50
N TYR A 70 -16.72 -4.88 10.37
CA TYR A 70 -17.83 -5.81 10.14
C TYR A 70 -18.74 -5.34 9.01
N SER A 71 -19.52 -6.27 8.43
CA SER A 71 -20.52 -5.92 7.41
C SER A 71 -21.68 -5.17 8.05
N GLY A 72 -22.02 -3.99 7.53
CA GLY A 72 -23.11 -3.17 8.08
C GLY A 72 -23.17 -1.75 7.54
N TYR A 73 -23.82 -0.89 8.32
CA TYR A 73 -24.10 0.51 7.97
C TYR A 73 -23.70 1.49 9.08
N GLN A 74 -23.02 1.02 10.12
CA GLN A 74 -22.69 1.75 11.35
C GLN A 74 -21.19 2.09 11.42
N PRO A 75 -20.71 2.86 12.43
CA PRO A 75 -19.28 3.03 12.64
C PRO A 75 -18.54 1.70 12.76
N GLY A 76 -17.37 1.65 12.13
CA GLY A 76 -16.54 0.44 12.04
C GLY A 76 -17.05 -0.62 11.08
N SER A 77 -17.89 -0.24 10.11
CA SER A 77 -18.43 -1.18 9.14
C SER A 77 -18.12 -0.82 7.69
N TYR A 78 -18.37 -1.78 6.81
CA TYR A 78 -18.37 -1.66 5.36
C TYR A 78 -19.74 -2.09 4.80
N TRP A 79 -20.14 -1.61 3.61
CA TRP A 79 -21.41 -2.01 3.01
C TRP A 79 -21.44 -3.53 2.74
N PRO A 80 -22.58 -4.23 2.92
CA PRO A 80 -22.66 -5.66 2.66
C PRO A 80 -22.18 -6.03 1.24
N GLY A 81 -21.18 -6.92 1.17
CA GLY A 81 -20.53 -7.32 -0.09
C GLY A 81 -19.25 -6.55 -0.44
N GLU A 82 -18.98 -5.44 0.24
CA GLU A 82 -17.83 -4.55 -0.02
C GLU A 82 -16.71 -4.70 1.03
N SER A 83 -16.43 -5.94 1.43
CA SER A 83 -15.42 -6.26 2.46
C SER A 83 -13.98 -6.12 1.94
N ALA A 84 -13.01 -6.03 2.85
CA ALA A 84 -11.59 -5.88 2.52
C ALA A 84 -11.00 -6.97 1.61
N LYS A 85 -11.62 -8.16 1.49
CA LYS A 85 -11.20 -9.19 0.53
C LYS A 85 -11.18 -8.69 -0.92
N ASN A 86 -12.01 -7.68 -1.24
CA ASN A 86 -12.15 -7.18 -2.60
C ASN A 86 -10.91 -6.40 -3.05
N VAL A 87 -10.04 -5.94 -2.14
CA VAL A 87 -8.85 -5.14 -2.51
C VAL A 87 -7.73 -5.96 -3.15
N LEU A 88 -7.79 -7.28 -3.11
CA LEU A 88 -6.79 -8.22 -3.65
C LEU A 88 -7.43 -9.38 -4.43
N ASP A 89 -8.66 -9.20 -4.93
CA ASP A 89 -9.40 -10.25 -5.64
C ASP A 89 -9.17 -10.25 -7.17
N GLY A 90 -8.44 -9.25 -7.69
CA GLY A 90 -8.12 -9.11 -9.10
C GLY A 90 -9.29 -8.62 -9.96
N ASN A 91 -10.36 -8.12 -9.33
CA ASN A 91 -11.56 -7.67 -9.99
C ASN A 91 -11.82 -6.18 -9.75
N LEU A 92 -11.59 -5.38 -10.79
CA LEU A 92 -11.86 -3.93 -10.74
C LEU A 92 -13.35 -3.55 -10.64
N THR A 93 -14.27 -4.53 -10.62
CA THR A 93 -15.71 -4.29 -10.48
C THR A 93 -16.25 -4.54 -9.07
N THR A 94 -15.45 -5.12 -8.18
CA THR A 94 -15.76 -5.23 -6.75
C THR A 94 -15.08 -4.09 -6.01
N ASP A 95 -15.68 -3.64 -4.92
CA ASP A 95 -15.14 -2.53 -4.14
C ASP A 95 -14.96 -2.93 -2.70
N PHE A 96 -13.90 -2.45 -2.06
CA PHE A 96 -13.85 -2.32 -0.63
C PHE A 96 -14.32 -0.92 -0.23
N THR A 97 -15.10 -0.85 0.83
CA THR A 97 -15.48 0.42 1.45
C THR A 97 -15.26 0.38 2.94
N SER A 98 -15.11 1.56 3.54
CA SER A 98 -15.14 1.68 5.00
C SER A 98 -15.76 2.99 5.43
N HIS A 99 -16.72 2.90 6.36
CA HIS A 99 -17.33 4.07 6.97
C HIS A 99 -16.42 4.72 8.03
N GLY A 100 -15.46 3.98 8.59
CA GLY A 100 -14.62 4.44 9.71
C GLY A 100 -15.46 4.89 10.90
N VAL A 101 -15.27 6.13 11.36
CA VAL A 101 -16.05 6.71 12.46
C VAL A 101 -17.47 7.12 12.07
N CYS A 102 -17.80 7.13 10.78
CA CYS A 102 -19.12 7.48 10.27
C CYS A 102 -20.04 6.27 10.13
N ASN A 103 -21.30 6.52 9.77
CA ASN A 103 -22.27 5.52 9.34
C ASN A 103 -22.69 5.80 7.89
N SER A 104 -23.54 4.97 7.30
CA SER A 104 -23.95 5.10 5.89
C SER A 104 -24.79 6.35 5.56
N THR A 105 -25.21 7.12 6.57
CA THR A 105 -26.05 8.32 6.44
C THR A 105 -25.34 9.61 6.83
N LEU A 106 -24.14 9.54 7.42
CA LEU A 106 -23.37 10.69 7.86
C LEU A 106 -22.31 11.05 6.81
N PHE A 107 -22.43 12.21 6.18
CA PHE A 107 -21.56 12.64 5.09
C PHE A 107 -20.55 13.68 5.60
N LEU A 108 -19.32 13.24 5.87
CA LEU A 108 -18.21 14.11 6.26
C LEU A 108 -17.00 13.88 5.37
N LEU A 109 -16.05 14.81 5.40
CA LEU A 109 -14.75 14.64 4.72
C LEU A 109 -13.92 13.54 5.38
N THR A 110 -14.07 13.34 6.70
CA THR A 110 -13.28 12.43 7.53
C THR A 110 -13.78 10.98 7.58
N CYS A 111 -14.93 10.67 6.96
CA CYS A 111 -15.45 9.30 6.98
C CYS A 111 -14.49 8.33 6.27
N GLY A 112 -14.27 7.14 6.83
CA GLY A 112 -13.30 6.19 6.27
C GLY A 112 -11.83 6.59 6.40
N GLU A 113 -11.48 7.75 6.98
CA GLU A 113 -10.10 7.99 7.42
C GLU A 113 -9.76 7.09 8.60
N ASN A 114 -8.48 6.72 8.73
CA ASN A 114 -7.98 5.82 9.78
C ASN A 114 -8.60 4.41 9.70
N THR A 115 -8.81 3.96 8.46
CA THR A 115 -9.33 2.65 8.09
C THR A 115 -8.49 2.02 6.99
N GLY A 116 -8.70 0.73 6.76
CA GLY A 116 -8.06 0.03 5.66
C GLY A 116 -8.05 -1.45 5.94
N PHE A 117 -6.91 -2.08 5.71
CA PHE A 117 -6.80 -3.52 5.86
C PHE A 117 -5.40 -3.94 6.25
N TYR A 118 -5.27 -5.14 6.77
CA TYR A 118 -4.00 -5.86 6.77
C TYR A 118 -4.17 -7.23 6.15
N PHE A 119 -3.05 -7.77 5.67
CA PHE A 119 -2.98 -9.11 5.14
C PHE A 119 -1.61 -9.71 5.47
N LYS A 120 -1.54 -11.03 5.42
CA LYS A 120 -0.31 -11.79 5.56
C LYS A 120 0.02 -12.43 4.22
N PHE A 121 1.29 -12.41 3.84
CA PHE A 121 1.78 -13.20 2.71
C PHE A 121 1.87 -14.68 3.07
N ARG A 122 1.34 -15.54 2.19
CA ARG A 122 1.37 -17.01 2.37
C ARG A 122 2.77 -17.62 2.31
N TYR A 123 3.71 -17.02 1.59
CA TYR A 123 4.99 -17.67 1.30
C TYR A 123 6.08 -17.34 2.32
N THR A 124 6.58 -16.11 2.29
CA THR A 124 7.74 -15.65 3.07
C THR A 124 7.70 -14.14 3.22
N SER A 125 8.59 -13.59 4.04
CA SER A 125 8.79 -12.15 4.14
C SER A 125 9.24 -11.58 2.78
N MET A 126 8.57 -10.51 2.34
CA MET A 126 8.82 -9.86 1.05
C MET A 126 9.23 -8.41 1.25
N ILE A 127 10.03 -7.88 0.33
CA ILE A 127 10.40 -6.46 0.31
C ILE A 127 9.42 -5.72 -0.60
N LEU A 128 8.57 -4.88 -0.02
CA LEU A 128 7.65 -4.05 -0.80
C LEU A 128 8.41 -2.89 -1.46
N VAL A 129 8.24 -2.72 -2.76
CA VAL A 129 8.91 -1.68 -3.56
C VAL A 129 7.96 -0.60 -4.06
N GLY A 130 6.67 -0.89 -4.06
CA GLY A 130 5.66 0.06 -4.52
C GLY A 130 4.25 -0.51 -4.49
N PHE A 131 3.30 0.35 -4.83
CA PHE A 131 1.90 -0.03 -4.97
C PHE A 131 1.18 0.87 -5.99
N ARG A 132 -0.01 0.46 -6.40
CA ARG A 132 -1.00 1.33 -7.05
C ARG A 132 -2.41 0.95 -6.62
N LEU A 133 -3.32 1.92 -6.60
CA LEU A 133 -4.74 1.71 -6.30
C LEU A 133 -5.56 1.81 -7.57
N SER A 134 -6.58 0.98 -7.71
CA SER A 134 -7.67 1.21 -8.64
C SER A 134 -8.80 1.91 -7.91
N THR A 135 -9.35 2.93 -8.54
CA THR A 135 -10.49 3.62 -7.97
C THR A 135 -11.78 2.79 -8.09
N SER A 136 -12.72 3.02 -7.18
CA SER A 136 -14.07 2.44 -7.21
C SER A 136 -14.87 2.75 -8.48
N LEU A 137 -15.84 1.90 -8.84
CA LEU A 137 -16.77 2.18 -9.95
C LEU A 137 -17.78 3.29 -9.66
N TRP A 138 -18.00 3.65 -8.39
CA TRP A 138 -19.10 4.54 -8.00
C TRP A 138 -18.69 6.01 -7.89
N TYR A 139 -18.36 6.48 -6.68
CA TYR A 139 -18.29 7.92 -6.38
C TYR A 139 -16.85 8.40 -6.20
N LEU A 140 -16.44 9.41 -6.98
CA LEU A 140 -15.11 10.03 -6.90
C LEU A 140 -14.78 10.59 -5.51
N MET A 141 -15.79 11.02 -4.74
CA MET A 141 -15.61 11.58 -3.39
C MET A 141 -15.02 10.57 -2.40
N ARG A 142 -15.14 9.27 -2.70
CA ARG A 142 -14.64 8.17 -1.89
C ARG A 142 -13.17 7.83 -2.15
N ASP A 143 -12.56 8.38 -3.20
CA ASP A 143 -11.18 8.05 -3.56
C ASP A 143 -10.21 8.36 -2.39
N PRO A 144 -9.39 7.39 -1.94
CA PRO A 144 -8.28 7.67 -1.03
C PRO A 144 -7.29 8.62 -1.69
N LEU A 145 -6.88 9.69 -1.01
CA LEU A 145 -5.86 10.62 -1.52
C LEU A 145 -4.48 10.36 -0.93
N THR A 146 -4.41 10.05 0.37
CA THR A 146 -3.17 9.72 1.07
C THR A 146 -3.35 8.46 1.90
N VAL A 147 -2.25 7.75 2.09
CA VAL A 147 -2.22 6.44 2.76
C VAL A 147 -0.93 6.26 3.54
N THR A 148 -0.96 5.36 4.51
CA THR A 148 0.24 4.78 5.11
C THR A 148 0.32 3.29 4.83
N ILE A 149 1.55 2.79 4.71
CA ILE A 149 1.81 1.34 4.67
C ILE A 149 2.80 1.01 5.77
N GLU A 150 2.52 -0.06 6.49
CA GLU A 150 3.37 -0.60 7.52
C GLU A 150 3.67 -2.08 7.26
N GLY A 151 4.85 -2.53 7.67
CA GLY A 151 5.27 -3.92 7.63
C GLY A 151 5.31 -4.54 9.01
N SER A 152 5.06 -5.83 9.11
CA SER A 152 5.20 -6.63 10.33
C SER A 152 5.72 -8.04 10.04
N ASN A 153 6.47 -8.60 11.00
CA ASN A 153 6.85 -10.01 11.04
C ASN A 153 6.14 -10.76 12.20
N PHE A 154 5.15 -10.12 12.84
CA PHE A 154 4.31 -10.74 13.87
C PHE A 154 3.15 -11.55 13.25
N ASN A 155 2.45 -12.31 14.10
CA ASN A 155 1.42 -13.27 13.69
C ASN A 155 0.16 -13.18 14.56
N GLY A 156 -0.96 -13.66 14.03
CA GLY A 156 -2.20 -13.84 14.80
C GLY A 156 -2.71 -12.52 15.40
N SER A 157 -3.16 -12.57 16.65
CA SER A 157 -3.71 -11.40 17.35
C SER A 157 -2.71 -10.26 17.55
N ALA A 158 -1.39 -10.51 17.48
CA ALA A 158 -0.41 -9.43 17.57
C ALA A 158 -0.55 -8.42 16.43
N LEU A 159 -1.13 -8.81 15.29
CA LEU A 159 -1.37 -7.91 14.15
C LEU A 159 -2.46 -6.86 14.43
N THR A 160 -3.23 -6.97 15.52
CA THR A 160 -4.13 -5.89 15.96
C THR A 160 -3.44 -4.84 16.82
N LEU A 161 -2.19 -5.07 17.24
CA LEU A 161 -1.41 -4.16 18.09
C LEU A 161 -0.53 -3.25 17.24
N GLY A 162 -0.58 -1.95 17.51
CA GLY A 162 0.21 -0.92 16.84
C GLY A 162 1.71 -1.13 16.96
N SER A 163 2.15 -1.64 18.11
CA SER A 163 3.55 -1.96 18.40
C SER A 163 4.14 -3.06 17.50
N SER A 164 3.30 -3.81 16.79
CA SER A 164 3.72 -4.85 15.85
C SER A 164 4.07 -4.31 14.46
N TRP A 165 3.81 -3.02 14.20
CA TRP A 165 3.88 -2.42 12.87
C TRP A 165 5.04 -1.44 12.75
N THR A 166 5.74 -1.49 11.62
CA THR A 166 6.80 -0.54 11.26
C THR A 166 6.38 0.25 10.03
N LEU A 167 6.31 1.58 10.15
CA LEU A 167 5.98 2.48 9.04
C LEU A 167 7.02 2.41 7.93
N ILE A 168 6.58 2.11 6.71
CA ILE A 168 7.41 2.02 5.50
C ILE A 168 6.95 2.95 4.38
N TYR A 169 5.75 3.52 4.49
CA TYR A 169 5.24 4.50 3.55
C TYR A 169 4.27 5.46 4.25
N ASN A 170 4.38 6.75 3.93
CA ASN A 170 3.40 7.78 4.30
C ASN A 170 3.37 8.82 3.19
N GLY A 171 2.29 8.85 2.42
CA GLY A 171 2.25 9.71 1.24
C GLY A 171 1.00 9.53 0.37
N PRO A 172 1.07 10.01 -0.88
CA PRO A 172 -0.03 9.92 -1.84
C PRO A 172 -0.49 8.49 -2.12
N SER A 173 -1.76 8.29 -2.41
CA SER A 173 -2.29 6.98 -2.83
C SER A 173 -2.02 6.65 -4.31
N GLY A 174 -1.56 7.62 -5.09
CA GLY A 174 -1.56 7.58 -6.56
C GLY A 174 -2.86 8.04 -7.20
N LEU A 175 -3.84 8.48 -6.40
CA LEU A 175 -5.13 8.99 -6.86
C LEU A 175 -5.29 10.49 -6.63
N LEU A 176 -4.22 11.27 -6.44
CA LEU A 176 -4.35 12.73 -6.36
C LEU A 176 -5.02 13.30 -7.62
N SER A 177 -4.54 12.87 -8.79
CA SER A 177 -5.26 13.02 -10.05
C SER A 177 -6.30 11.91 -10.18
N ASN A 178 -7.52 12.24 -10.60
CA ASN A 178 -8.59 11.27 -10.82
C ASN A 178 -8.37 10.56 -12.18
N PRO A 179 -8.03 9.26 -12.23
CA PRO A 179 -7.80 8.54 -13.49
C PRO A 179 -9.09 8.14 -14.22
N GLY A 180 -10.27 8.39 -13.63
CA GLY A 180 -11.54 7.82 -14.07
C GLY A 180 -11.96 6.64 -13.17
N ARG A 181 -13.20 6.15 -13.32
CA ARG A 181 -13.75 5.06 -12.50
C ARG A 181 -13.25 3.70 -12.99
N GLY A 182 -12.95 2.79 -12.07
CA GLY A 182 -12.38 1.48 -12.39
C GLY A 182 -11.02 1.56 -13.09
N GLN A 183 -10.29 2.66 -12.90
CA GLN A 183 -8.97 2.89 -13.49
C GLN A 183 -7.87 2.87 -12.44
N TRP A 184 -6.70 2.41 -12.85
CA TRP A 184 -5.49 2.44 -12.05
C TRP A 184 -4.95 3.86 -11.88
N GLY A 185 -4.61 4.20 -10.64
CA GLY A 185 -3.84 5.38 -10.28
C GLY A 185 -2.38 5.31 -10.68
N THR A 186 -1.65 6.37 -10.38
CA THR A 186 -0.21 6.44 -10.60
C THR A 186 0.53 5.53 -9.62
N PHE A 187 1.55 4.82 -10.12
CA PHE A 187 2.40 3.98 -9.28
C PHE A 187 3.13 4.80 -8.22
N GLN A 188 3.09 4.32 -6.98
CA GLN A 188 3.78 4.92 -5.84
C GLN A 188 4.96 4.04 -5.45
N ALA A 189 6.18 4.59 -5.58
CA ALA A 189 7.41 3.92 -5.17
C ALA A 189 7.64 4.09 -3.67
N LEU A 190 8.13 3.03 -3.01
CA LEU A 190 8.62 3.09 -1.64
C LEU A 190 10.12 3.41 -1.65
N SER A 191 10.55 4.43 -0.91
CA SER A 191 11.95 4.88 -0.85
C SER A 191 12.78 4.19 0.24
N GLY A 192 12.16 3.34 1.07
CA GLY A 192 12.81 2.54 2.09
C GLY A 192 12.13 2.60 3.45
N PRO A 193 12.57 1.77 4.42
CA PRO A 193 13.66 0.79 4.30
C PRO A 193 13.25 -0.47 3.52
N PHE A 194 14.19 -1.07 2.76
CA PHE A 194 14.00 -2.33 2.04
C PHE A 194 14.15 -3.54 2.98
N ILE A 195 13.25 -3.64 3.95
CA ILE A 195 13.18 -4.73 4.92
C ILE A 195 12.09 -5.70 4.48
N GLY A 196 12.37 -7.01 4.62
CA GLY A 196 11.37 -8.05 4.37
C GLY A 196 10.35 -8.13 5.49
N PHE A 197 9.06 -8.06 5.15
CA PHE A 197 7.95 -8.26 6.08
C PHE A 197 7.02 -9.37 5.61
N SER A 198 6.48 -10.15 6.53
CA SER A 198 5.51 -11.21 6.23
C SER A 198 4.07 -10.71 6.18
N SER A 199 3.80 -9.55 6.77
CA SER A 199 2.47 -8.95 6.86
C SER A 199 2.55 -7.47 6.56
N PHE A 200 1.49 -6.93 5.93
CA PHE A 200 1.41 -5.53 5.58
C PHE A 200 0.06 -4.96 6.02
N ARG A 201 0.10 -3.71 6.51
CA ARG A 201 -1.09 -2.93 6.88
C ARG A 201 -1.14 -1.70 6.02
N PHE A 202 -2.28 -1.48 5.38
CA PHE A 202 -2.57 -0.36 4.49
C PHE A 202 -3.67 0.48 5.12
N LEU A 203 -3.42 1.76 5.36
CA LEU A 203 -4.38 2.67 5.99
C LEU A 203 -4.61 3.89 5.12
N VAL A 204 -5.87 4.28 4.96
CA VAL A 204 -6.29 5.53 4.35
C VAL A 204 -6.17 6.64 5.39
N THR A 205 -5.47 7.72 5.03
CA THR A 205 -5.30 8.90 5.91
C THR A 205 -6.06 10.13 5.44
N SER A 206 -6.51 10.18 4.18
CA SER A 206 -7.45 11.19 3.69
C SER A 206 -8.20 10.72 2.45
N LYS A 207 -9.34 11.34 2.15
CA LYS A 207 -10.14 11.08 0.93
C LYS A 207 -10.55 12.35 0.20
N ARG A 208 -11.00 12.18 -1.05
CA ARG A 208 -11.20 13.28 -2.00
C ARG A 208 -12.30 14.26 -1.63
N GLY A 209 -13.44 13.79 -1.14
CA GLY A 209 -14.61 14.65 -0.96
C GLY A 209 -15.53 14.18 0.15
N VAL A 210 -16.65 14.87 0.32
CA VAL A 210 -17.64 14.56 1.36
C VAL A 210 -18.49 13.35 0.93
N TYR A 211 -18.43 12.28 1.71
CA TYR A 211 -19.16 11.01 1.50
C TYR A 211 -19.07 10.15 2.77
N PRO A 212 -20.04 9.25 3.07
CA PRO A 212 -20.05 8.43 4.30
C PRO A 212 -18.95 7.37 4.41
N ALA A 213 -18.07 7.23 3.42
CA ALA A 213 -17.04 6.21 3.39
C ALA A 213 -15.89 6.59 2.46
N VAL A 214 -14.76 5.89 2.63
CA VAL A 214 -13.76 5.69 1.59
C VAL A 214 -14.11 4.46 0.75
N GLY A 215 -13.65 4.39 -0.50
CA GLY A 215 -13.88 3.23 -1.37
C GLY A 215 -12.93 3.13 -2.55
N TYR A 216 -12.47 1.92 -2.84
CA TYR A 216 -11.54 1.59 -3.92
C TYR A 216 -11.66 0.12 -4.29
N SER A 217 -11.36 -0.22 -5.54
CA SER A 217 -11.60 -1.57 -6.05
C SER A 217 -10.45 -2.52 -5.74
N GLU A 218 -9.22 -2.07 -5.98
CA GLU A 218 -8.06 -2.97 -5.96
C GLU A 218 -6.82 -2.24 -5.47
N VAL A 219 -5.91 -2.95 -4.81
CA VAL A 219 -4.57 -2.49 -4.48
C VAL A 219 -3.57 -3.49 -5.03
N GLN A 220 -2.75 -3.06 -5.97
CA GLN A 220 -1.67 -3.90 -6.48
C GLN A 220 -0.36 -3.53 -5.79
N PHE A 221 0.17 -4.48 -5.03
CA PHE A 221 1.48 -4.36 -4.39
C PHE A 221 2.57 -4.94 -5.28
N TYR A 222 3.75 -4.34 -5.25
CA TYR A 222 4.92 -4.76 -6.01
C TYR A 222 6.05 -5.08 -5.04
N HIS A 223 6.71 -6.22 -5.22
CA HIS A 223 7.75 -6.68 -4.31
C HIS A 223 8.92 -7.34 -5.03
N PHE A 224 10.02 -7.51 -4.29
CA PHE A 224 11.10 -8.45 -4.61
C PHE A 224 10.89 -9.80 -3.91
#